data_AF-A0A9E3N8F9-F1
#
_entry.id   AF-A0A9E3N8F9-F1
#
_cell.length_a   1.000
_cell.length_b   1.000
_cell.length_c   1.000
_cell.angle_alpha   90.00
_cell.angle_beta   90.00
_cell.angle_gamma   90.00
#
_symmetry.space_group_name_H-M   'P 1'
#
loop_
_entity.id
_entity.type
_entity.pdbx_description
1 polymer ?
#
loop_
_entity_poly.entity_id
_entity_poly.type
_entity_poly.pdbx_seq_one_letter_code
_entity_poly.pdbx_strand_id
1 'polypeptide(L)'
;MTPYRSLSSALAAALCAGLGACTAVPIHSSPSTMTHQSARTTSTFCMGRFLIDVPAGSRLSGGNYKYDFIAIEPVKAMSYEEFTEEAGRQESDLTTGYHDGKGNQQKTSLTDKEAMKLWDDILDSFRLRPVTPRVPPA
;
A
#
# COMPACT_ATOMS: atom_id res chain seq x y z
N MET A 1 -52.23 -9.16 42.16
CA MET A 1 -53.35 -9.76 42.92
C MET A 1 -54.45 -8.70 43.06
N THR A 2 -55.62 -8.97 42.48
CA THR A 2 -56.86 -8.17 42.51
C THR A 2 -57.54 -8.26 43.88
N PRO A 3 -58.46 -7.33 44.26
CA PRO A 3 -59.89 -7.41 43.85
C PRO A 3 -60.51 -6.01 43.52
N TYR A 4 -61.21 -5.81 42.40
CA TYR A 4 -62.64 -6.03 42.07
C TYR A 4 -63.70 -5.27 42.91
N ARG A 5 -64.26 -4.20 42.31
CA ARG A 5 -65.65 -3.64 42.36
C ARG A 5 -65.56 -2.15 41.95
N SER A 6 -66.43 -1.52 41.18
CA SER A 6 -67.85 -1.74 40.89
C SER A 6 -68.17 -1.07 39.53
N LEU A 7 -69.03 -1.71 38.72
CA LEU A 7 -69.68 -1.06 37.59
C LEU A 7 -70.66 0.01 38.12
N SER A 8 -70.70 1.17 37.46
CA SER A 8 -71.88 2.05 37.42
C SER A 8 -71.99 2.70 36.05
N SER A 9 -73.17 2.57 35.49
CA SER A 9 -73.65 3.00 34.17
C SER A 9 -74.08 4.47 34.19
N ALA A 10 -73.76 5.22 33.12
CA ALA A 10 -74.61 6.23 32.44
C ALA A 10 -73.72 7.04 31.47
N LEU A 11 -73.75 6.82 30.17
CA LEU A 11 -74.66 7.40 29.17
C LEU A 11 -74.54 8.93 29.01
N ALA A 12 -73.78 9.38 27.99
CA ALA A 12 -74.08 10.58 27.22
C ALA A 12 -73.30 10.55 25.89
N ALA A 13 -74.04 10.32 24.81
CA ALA A 13 -73.59 10.45 23.44
C ALA A 13 -73.49 11.93 23.05
N ALA A 14 -72.49 12.29 22.24
CA ALA A 14 -72.57 13.44 21.36
C ALA A 14 -71.80 13.13 20.07
N LEU A 15 -72.56 12.80 19.02
CA LEU A 15 -72.14 12.80 17.64
C LEU A 15 -71.73 14.23 17.25
N CYS A 16 -70.52 14.39 16.70
CA CYS A 16 -70.22 15.46 15.76
C CYS A 16 -69.78 14.82 14.45
N ALA A 17 -70.75 14.59 13.57
CA ALA A 17 -70.50 14.41 12.15
C ALA A 17 -70.27 15.79 11.53
N GLY A 18 -69.03 16.11 11.22
CA GLY A 18 -68.64 17.27 10.43
C GLY A 18 -67.78 16.81 9.26
N LEU A 19 -68.35 16.82 8.06
CA LEU A 19 -67.67 16.58 6.80
C LEU A 19 -66.68 17.72 6.55
N GLY A 20 -65.38 17.44 6.70
CA GLY A 20 -64.29 18.29 6.24
C GLY A 20 -63.29 17.41 5.50
N ALA A 21 -63.37 17.41 4.17
CA ALA A 21 -62.44 16.68 3.33
C ALA A 21 -61.04 17.31 3.38
N CYS A 22 -60.10 16.59 3.99
CA CYS A 22 -58.67 16.74 3.69
C CYS A 22 -58.16 15.33 3.38
N THR A 23 -57.98 15.00 2.10
CA THR A 23 -57.24 13.81 1.70
C THR A 23 -55.78 14.00 2.06
N ALA A 24 -55.44 13.74 3.32
CA ALA A 24 -54.07 13.47 3.70
C ALA A 24 -53.74 12.07 3.16
N VAL A 25 -53.00 12.02 2.05
CA VAL A 25 -52.29 10.81 1.65
C VAL A 25 -51.50 10.35 2.88
N PRO A 26 -51.66 9.11 3.37
CA PRO A 26 -50.72 8.58 4.32
C PRO A 26 -49.42 8.38 3.56
N ILE A 27 -48.56 9.41 3.57
CA ILE A 27 -47.14 9.18 3.34
C ILE A 27 -46.76 8.28 4.52
N HIS A 28 -46.67 6.98 4.25
CA HIS A 28 -45.93 6.06 5.08
C HIS A 28 -44.49 6.54 5.01
N SER A 29 -44.16 7.53 5.84
CA SER A 29 -42.81 7.76 6.28
C SER A 29 -42.48 6.54 7.12
N SER A 30 -42.03 5.48 6.45
CA SER A 30 -41.13 4.53 7.07
C SER A 30 -40.13 5.41 7.83
N PRO A 31 -40.00 5.27 9.16
CA PRO A 31 -38.80 5.75 9.78
C PRO A 31 -37.73 4.90 9.11
N SER A 32 -37.03 5.48 8.14
CA SER A 32 -35.65 5.09 7.93
C SER A 32 -35.00 5.42 9.26
N THR A 33 -35.07 4.49 10.20
CA THR A 33 -33.99 4.26 11.14
C THR A 33 -32.76 4.11 10.26
N MET A 34 -32.17 5.24 9.89
CA MET A 34 -30.74 5.37 9.84
C MET A 34 -30.33 4.86 11.22
N THR A 35 -30.05 3.56 11.30
CA THR A 35 -29.22 3.03 12.35
C THR A 35 -27.97 3.86 12.24
N HIS A 36 -27.93 4.93 13.02
CA HIS A 36 -26.77 5.76 13.26
C HIS A 36 -25.84 4.81 13.99
N GLN A 37 -25.18 3.94 13.23
CA GLN A 37 -24.48 2.79 13.75
C GLN A 37 -23.36 3.39 14.58
N SER A 38 -23.60 3.25 15.88
CA SER A 38 -22.76 3.63 16.99
C SER A 38 -21.42 4.23 16.56
N ALA A 39 -21.30 5.55 16.65
CA ALA A 39 -20.00 6.07 17.07
C ALA A 39 -19.59 5.23 18.30
N ARG A 40 -18.35 4.77 18.42
CA ARG A 40 -17.41 5.53 19.25
C ARG A 40 -15.99 4.99 19.23
N THR A 41 -15.64 4.14 18.27
CA THR A 41 -14.22 3.85 18.05
C THR A 41 -13.92 4.13 16.59
N THR A 42 -13.48 5.36 16.35
CA THR A 42 -12.78 5.74 15.13
C THR A 42 -11.29 5.68 15.40
N SER A 43 -10.50 5.41 14.36
CA SER A 43 -9.06 5.59 14.38
C SER A 43 -8.73 6.71 13.42
N THR A 44 -8.00 7.71 13.90
CA THR A 44 -7.51 8.80 13.06
C THR A 44 -6.21 8.37 12.40
N PHE A 45 -6.13 8.44 11.08
CA PHE A 45 -4.91 8.20 10.31
C PHE A 45 -4.38 9.52 9.74
N CYS A 46 -3.06 9.70 9.82
CA CYS A 46 -2.37 10.83 9.21
C CYS A 46 -2.03 10.48 7.75
N MET A 47 -2.55 11.25 6.80
CA MET A 47 -2.21 11.13 5.39
C MET A 47 -1.65 12.45 4.87
N GLY A 48 -0.32 12.53 4.75
CA GLY A 48 0.36 13.77 4.41
C GLY A 48 0.05 14.87 5.44
N ARG A 49 -0.69 15.90 5.03
CA ARG A 49 -1.10 17.03 5.88
C ARG A 49 -2.50 16.91 6.48
N PHE A 50 -3.26 15.87 6.11
CA PHE A 50 -4.65 15.71 6.51
C PHE A 50 -4.79 14.60 7.55
N LEU A 51 -5.86 14.69 8.34
CA LEU A 51 -6.30 13.66 9.26
C LEU A 51 -7.60 13.05 8.70
N ILE A 52 -7.66 11.73 8.66
CA ILE A 52 -8.84 10.99 8.20
C ILE A 52 -9.30 10.08 9.33
N ASP A 53 -10.51 10.30 9.81
CA ASP A 53 -11.16 9.40 10.76
C ASP A 53 -11.83 8.26 10.02
N VAL A 54 -11.42 7.03 10.32
CA VAL A 54 -12.02 5.81 9.77
C VAL A 54 -12.56 4.93 10.90
N PRO A 55 -13.53 4.04 10.62
CA PRO A 55 -14.01 3.09 11.62
C PRO A 55 -12.87 2.26 12.22
N ALA A 56 -12.89 2.00 13.52
CA ALA A 56 -11.88 1.16 14.17
C ALA A 56 -11.84 -0.25 13.56
N GLY A 57 -10.62 -0.78 13.41
CA GLY A 57 -10.37 -2.05 12.73
C GLY A 57 -10.23 -1.94 11.20
N SER A 58 -10.40 -0.75 10.63
CA SER A 58 -10.11 -0.51 9.20
C SER A 58 -8.63 -0.72 8.90
N ARG A 59 -8.32 -1.56 7.91
CA ARG A 59 -6.95 -1.71 7.37
C ARG A 59 -6.79 -0.77 6.17
N LEU A 60 -6.03 0.31 6.35
CA LEU A 60 -5.58 1.11 5.22
C LEU A 60 -4.46 0.35 4.51
N SER A 61 -4.63 0.06 3.23
CA SER A 61 -3.48 -0.31 2.40
C SER A 61 -2.56 0.90 2.38
N GLY A 62 -1.40 0.79 3.04
CA GLY A 62 -0.43 1.87 3.20
C GLY A 62 -0.25 2.62 1.88
N GLY A 63 -0.37 3.95 1.97
CA GLY A 63 -0.53 4.84 0.83
C GLY A 63 0.42 4.48 -0.31
N ASN A 64 -0.15 4.31 -1.50
CA ASN A 64 0.62 4.20 -2.73
C ASN A 64 1.18 5.59 -3.04
N TYR A 65 2.31 5.95 -2.41
CA TYR A 65 2.93 7.25 -2.61
C TYR A 65 3.62 7.23 -3.97
N LYS A 66 2.91 7.68 -5.01
CA LYS A 66 3.52 7.88 -6.32
C LYS A 66 3.99 9.33 -6.43
N TYR A 67 5.30 9.53 -6.52
CA TYR A 67 5.87 10.82 -6.89
C TYR A 67 6.45 10.71 -8.29
N ASP A 68 5.98 11.55 -9.21
CA ASP A 68 6.49 11.63 -10.59
C ASP A 68 6.70 10.26 -11.26
N PHE A 69 5.64 9.43 -11.24
CA PHE A 69 5.58 8.06 -11.80
C PHE A 69 6.35 6.96 -11.05
N ILE A 70 7.06 7.28 -9.96
CA ILE A 70 7.80 6.30 -9.14
C ILE A 70 6.99 5.97 -7.88
N ALA A 71 6.78 4.68 -7.62
CA ALA A 71 6.20 4.21 -6.37
C ALA A 71 7.26 4.31 -5.27
N ILE A 72 6.98 5.06 -4.21
CA ILE A 72 7.82 5.11 -3.01
C ILE A 72 7.41 3.91 -2.15
N GLU A 73 8.31 2.94 -2.08
CA GLU A 73 8.10 1.77 -1.24
C GLU A 73 8.06 2.15 0.25
N PRO A 74 7.25 1.46 1.06
CA PRO A 74 7.26 1.66 2.50
C PRO A 74 8.66 1.44 3.06
N VAL A 75 9.10 2.36 3.93
CA VAL A 75 10.42 2.26 4.58
C VAL A 75 10.50 0.95 5.36
N LYS A 76 11.46 0.10 4.97
CA LYS A 76 11.78 -1.12 5.71
C LYS A 76 12.42 -0.72 7.03
N ALA A 77 11.82 -1.14 8.15
CA ALA A 77 12.41 -0.93 9.46
C ALA A 77 13.71 -1.72 9.56
N MET A 78 14.83 -1.02 9.75
CA MET A 78 16.17 -1.58 9.93
C MET A 78 17.00 -0.62 10.79
N SER A 79 18.13 -1.10 11.31
CA SER A 79 19.08 -0.26 12.03
C SER A 79 19.80 0.72 11.10
N TYR A 80 20.41 1.76 11.67
CA TYR A 80 21.23 2.70 10.90
C TYR A 80 22.42 1.99 10.24
N GLU A 81 23.04 1.04 10.94
CA GLU A 81 24.17 0.27 10.43
C GLU A 81 23.76 -0.60 9.23
N GLU A 82 22.68 -1.38 9.36
CA GLU A 82 22.12 -2.18 8.25
C GLU A 82 21.74 -1.30 7.05
N PHE A 83 21.19 -0.11 7.29
CA PHE A 83 20.87 0.83 6.23
C PHE A 83 22.12 1.29 5.48
N THR A 84 23.19 1.65 6.20
CA THR A 84 24.44 2.09 5.57
C THR A 84 25.13 0.98 4.79
N GLU A 85 25.05 -0.26 5.28
CA GLU A 85 25.58 -1.43 4.58
C GLU A 85 24.83 -1.67 3.26
N GLU A 86 23.49 -1.70 3.31
CA GLU A 86 22.69 -1.92 2.10
C GLU A 86 22.84 -0.78 1.09
N ALA A 87 22.88 0.47 1.55
CA ALA A 87 23.11 1.63 0.68
C ALA A 87 24.50 1.58 0.02
N GLY A 88 25.54 1.22 0.77
CA GLY A 88 26.90 1.07 0.24
C GLY A 88 27.03 -0.10 -0.75
N ARG A 89 26.34 -1.22 -0.46
CA ARG A 89 26.25 -2.35 -1.39
C ARG A 89 25.61 -1.93 -2.71
N GLN A 90 24.49 -1.21 -2.63
CA GLN A 90 23.79 -0.70 -3.81
C GLN A 90 24.65 0.30 -4.59
N GLU A 91 25.39 1.19 -3.91
CA GLU A 91 26.33 2.10 -4.57
C GLU A 91 27.46 1.34 -5.30
N SER A 92 28.04 0.32 -4.68
CA SER A 92 29.06 -0.53 -5.31
C SER A 92 28.52 -1.25 -6.55
N ASP A 93 27.32 -1.84 -6.46
CA ASP A 93 26.67 -2.47 -7.61
C ASP A 93 26.39 -1.45 -8.72
N LEU A 94 26.02 -0.22 -8.35
CA LEU A 94 25.71 0.82 -9.32
C LEU A 94 26.95 1.38 -10.03
N THR A 95 28.08 1.46 -9.32
CA THR A 95 29.35 2.04 -9.81
C THR A 95 30.24 1.06 -10.56
N THR A 96 30.11 -0.24 -10.31
CA THR A 96 30.90 -1.28 -11.01
C THR A 96 30.32 -1.67 -12.38
N GLY A 97 29.10 -1.23 -12.69
CA GLY A 97 28.44 -1.49 -13.97
C GLY A 97 29.06 -0.71 -15.14
N TYR A 98 28.98 -1.27 -16.35
CA TYR A 98 29.29 -0.53 -17.57
C TYR A 98 28.17 0.48 -17.84
N HIS A 99 28.53 1.76 -18.02
CA HIS A 99 27.59 2.81 -18.37
C HIS A 99 27.64 3.13 -19.87
N ASP A 100 26.48 3.38 -20.47
CA ASP A 100 26.42 3.92 -21.83
C ASP A 100 26.97 5.37 -21.87
N GLY A 101 27.13 5.94 -23.06
CA GLY A 101 27.58 7.34 -23.22
C GLY A 101 26.61 8.39 -22.65
N LYS A 102 25.48 7.98 -22.07
CA LYS A 102 24.46 8.81 -21.42
C LYS A 102 24.38 8.56 -19.91
N GLY A 103 25.26 7.72 -19.34
CA GLY A 103 25.31 7.40 -17.91
C GLY A 103 24.34 6.31 -17.46
N ASN A 104 23.53 5.72 -18.34
CA ASN A 104 22.64 4.63 -17.97
C ASN A 104 23.43 3.33 -17.85
N GLN A 105 23.07 2.49 -16.88
CA GLN A 105 23.65 1.16 -16.78
C GLN A 105 23.27 0.33 -18.01
N GLN A 106 24.28 -0.21 -18.69
CA GLN A 106 24.07 -1.12 -19.80
C GLN A 106 24.10 -2.54 -19.27
N LYS A 107 22.99 -3.25 -19.42
CA LYS A 107 22.94 -4.68 -19.14
C LYS A 107 23.92 -5.39 -20.09
N THR A 108 24.75 -6.27 -19.54
CA THR A 108 25.64 -7.11 -20.34
C THR A 108 24.80 -7.93 -21.32
N SER A 109 25.22 -7.97 -22.58
CA SER A 109 24.53 -8.78 -23.60
C SER A 109 24.92 -10.25 -23.55
N LEU A 110 26.04 -10.58 -22.88
CA LEU A 110 26.57 -11.93 -22.78
C LEU A 110 25.97 -12.65 -21.57
N THR A 111 25.59 -13.91 -21.79
CA THR A 111 25.33 -14.85 -20.70
C THR A 111 26.65 -15.24 -20.01
N ASP A 112 26.58 -15.71 -18.77
CA ASP A 112 27.77 -16.16 -18.01
C ASP A 112 28.59 -17.19 -18.80
N LYS A 113 27.92 -18.12 -19.50
CA LYS A 113 28.59 -19.15 -20.31
C LYS A 113 29.37 -18.54 -21.49
N GLU A 114 28.78 -17.56 -22.17
CA GLU A 114 29.43 -16.88 -23.29
C GLU A 114 30.58 -16.00 -22.80
N ALA A 115 30.43 -15.34 -21.64
CA ALA A 115 31.47 -14.54 -21.02
C ALA A 115 32.68 -15.39 -20.60
N MET A 116 32.44 -16.56 -20.00
CA MET A 116 33.52 -17.50 -19.64
C MET A 116 34.23 -18.03 -20.87
N LYS A 117 33.48 -18.39 -21.92
CA LYS A 117 34.09 -18.83 -23.19
C LYS A 117 34.96 -17.73 -23.82
N LEU A 118 34.51 -16.49 -23.81
CA LEU A 118 35.30 -15.36 -24.31
C LEU A 118 36.60 -15.19 -23.53
N TRP A 119 36.56 -15.34 -22.20
CA TRP A 119 37.75 -15.30 -21.35
C TRP A 119 38.72 -16.43 -21.66
N ASP A 120 38.23 -17.65 -21.86
CA ASP A 120 39.06 -18.79 -22.26
C ASP A 120 39.73 -18.53 -23.62
N ASP A 121 38.98 -18.02 -24.60
CA ASP A 121 39.50 -17.67 -25.93
C ASP A 121 40.60 -16.57 -25.83
N ILE A 122 40.45 -15.60 -24.93
CA ILE A 122 41.45 -14.54 -24.67
C ILE A 122 42.72 -15.15 -24.05
N LEU A 123 42.57 -16.01 -23.05
CA LEU A 123 43.70 -16.63 -22.36
C LEU A 123 44.54 -17.50 -23.30
N ASP A 124 43.88 -18.24 -24.19
CA ASP A 124 44.56 -19.09 -25.18
C ASP A 124 45.30 -18.26 -26.26
N SER A 125 44.87 -17.02 -26.50
CA SER A 125 45.53 -16.13 -27.47
C SER A 125 46.91 -15.63 -27.00
N PHE A 126 47.18 -15.62 -25.69
CA PHE A 126 48.45 -15.15 -25.14
C PHE A 126 49.55 -16.23 -25.26
N ARG A 127 50.43 -16.09 -26.25
CA ARG A 127 51.64 -16.91 -26.35
C ARG A 127 52.77 -16.33 -25.50
N LEU A 128 53.21 -17.09 -24.50
CA LEU A 128 54.42 -16.74 -23.76
C LEU A 128 55.64 -16.85 -24.68
N ARG A 129 56.49 -15.82 -24.72
CA ARG A 129 57.77 -15.93 -25.42
C ARG A 129 58.65 -16.95 -24.68
N PRO A 130 59.25 -17.92 -25.38
CA PRO A 130 60.21 -18.83 -24.76
C PRO A 130 61.36 -18.04 -24.15
N VAL A 131 61.69 -18.35 -22.90
CA VAL A 131 62.88 -17.80 -22.25
C VAL A 131 64.05 -18.65 -22.70
N THR A 132 64.82 -18.19 -23.70
CA THR A 132 66.07 -18.85 -24.06
C THR A 132 67.10 -18.60 -22.95
N PRO A 133 67.70 -19.64 -22.35
CA PRO A 133 68.82 -19.45 -21.43
C PRO A 133 69.96 -18.73 -22.16
N ARG A 134 70.57 -17.72 -21.53
CA ARG A 134 71.81 -17.11 -22.04
C ARG A 134 72.92 -18.17 -22.00
N VAL A 135 73.50 -18.49 -23.16
CA VAL A 135 74.75 -19.24 -23.25
C VAL A 135 75.91 -18.25 -23.20
N PRO A 136 76.86 -18.36 -22.24
CA PRO A 136 78.05 -17.50 -22.20
C PRO A 136 79.00 -17.79 -23.37
N PRO A 137 79.74 -16.78 -23.89
CA PRO A 137 80.80 -17.02 -24.88
C PRO A 137 81.97 -17.80 -24.26
N ALA A 138 82.54 -18.70 -25.06
CA ALA A 138 83.74 -19.48 -24.75
C ALA A 138 85.04 -18.70 -25.00
#